data_AF-A0A836MRZ0-F1
#
_entry.id   AF-A0A836MRZ0-F1
#
_cell.length_a   1.000
_cell.length_b   1.000
_cell.length_c   1.000
_cell.angle_alpha   90.00
_cell.angle_beta   90.00
_cell.angle_gamma   90.00
#
_symmetry.space_group_name_H-M   'P 1'
#
loop_
_entity.id
_entity.type
_entity.pdbx_description
1 polymer ?
#
loop_
_entity_poly.entity_id
_entity_poly.type
_entity_poly.pdbx_seq_one_letter_code
_entity_poly.pdbx_strand_id
1 'polypeptide(L)'
;MILASCFINNGNYGTPVILVFFGSAGFDVAVILMVLQQFIMSTLGTYYAAKGSSDVEGVSQRTILKKVLRMPIVYGALFGLIFQLLHIPLSKEIMLAVGMIGDSSIPVIMLILGMQLATLHIRQIEVAKISFALVVRLMVSPLWALLLVYFMPIDLMAKKILIVLATMPTAANTTLISVQFNTKPQLVSSATFFSTVLSLITLPIVLMLVQPPVMNLLAI
;
A
#
# COMPACT_ATOMS: atom_id res chain seq x y z
N MET A 1 -8.58 -2.79 -11.99
CA MET A 1 -7.13 -3.03 -12.19
C MET A 1 -6.26 -2.02 -11.48
N ILE A 2 -6.53 -0.72 -11.59
CA ILE A 2 -5.73 0.33 -10.92
C ILE A 2 -5.55 0.06 -9.42
N LEU A 3 -6.62 -0.27 -8.69
CA LEU A 3 -6.52 -0.63 -7.27
C LEU A 3 -5.53 -1.78 -7.01
N ALA A 4 -5.68 -2.88 -7.75
CA ALA A 4 -4.86 -4.07 -7.59
C ALA A 4 -3.41 -3.89 -8.07
N SER A 5 -3.16 -2.97 -9.00
CA SER A 5 -1.86 -2.83 -9.63
C SER A 5 -1.09 -1.61 -9.17
N CYS A 6 -1.67 -0.44 -8.93
CA CYS A 6 -0.89 0.79 -8.76
C CYS A 6 -0.47 1.07 -7.31
N PHE A 7 -1.12 0.45 -6.32
CA PHE A 7 -0.89 0.76 -4.91
C PHE A 7 -0.17 -0.38 -4.21
N ILE A 8 0.91 -0.04 -3.51
CA ILE A 8 1.79 -0.97 -2.81
C ILE A 8 1.48 -1.02 -1.33
N ASN A 9 1.65 -2.19 -0.71
CA ASN A 9 1.52 -2.38 0.73
C ASN A 9 2.77 -1.88 1.48
N ASN A 10 3.15 -0.62 1.27
CA ASN A 10 4.37 -0.09 1.89
C ASN A 10 4.20 0.19 3.38
N GLY A 11 3.02 0.56 3.87
CA GLY A 11 2.82 0.84 5.29
C GLY A 11 2.85 -0.40 6.18
N ASN A 12 1.95 -1.35 5.92
CA ASN A 12 1.77 -2.51 6.80
C ASN A 12 2.81 -3.62 6.55
N TYR A 13 3.53 -3.56 5.43
CA TYR A 13 4.49 -4.59 5.07
C TYR A 13 5.87 -4.02 4.71
N GLY A 14 5.93 -2.98 3.87
CA GLY A 14 7.19 -2.34 3.48
C GLY A 14 7.97 -1.69 4.64
N THR A 15 7.35 -0.84 5.45
CA THR A 15 8.01 -0.11 6.55
C THR A 15 8.64 -1.05 7.58
N PRO A 16 7.94 -2.11 8.05
CA PRO A 16 8.57 -3.13 8.90
C PRO A 16 9.76 -3.83 8.24
N VAL A 17 9.67 -4.18 6.95
CA VAL A 17 10.80 -4.76 6.20
C VAL A 17 11.98 -3.79 6.17
N ILE A 18 11.74 -2.52 5.85
CA ILE A 18 12.81 -1.51 5.83
C ILE A 18 13.43 -1.33 7.21
N LEU A 19 12.63 -1.30 8.29
CA LEU A 19 13.15 -1.19 9.65
C LEU A 19 14.12 -2.34 9.99
N VAL A 20 13.77 -3.57 9.63
CA VAL A 20 14.59 -4.76 9.91
C VAL A 20 15.92 -4.75 9.14
N PHE A 21 15.90 -4.34 7.87
CA PHE A 21 17.08 -4.45 6.98
C PHE A 21 17.94 -3.17 6.90
N PHE A 22 17.35 -2.01 7.19
CA PHE A 22 17.98 -0.68 7.04
C PHE A 22 17.94 0.16 8.32
N GLY A 23 17.35 -0.35 9.41
CA GLY A 23 17.31 0.35 10.71
C GLY A 23 16.40 1.57 10.74
N SER A 24 16.52 2.36 11.81
CA SER A 24 15.70 3.56 12.05
C SER A 24 15.85 4.62 10.95
N ALA A 25 17.08 4.86 10.48
CA ALA A 25 17.32 5.81 9.40
C ALA A 25 16.59 5.44 8.11
N GLY A 26 16.51 4.14 7.78
CA GLY A 26 15.73 3.69 6.63
C GLY A 26 14.23 3.75 6.88
N PHE A 27 13.81 3.46 8.11
CA PHE A 27 12.42 3.55 8.52
C PHE A 27 11.85 4.97 8.35
N ASP A 28 12.61 6.00 8.71
CA ASP A 28 12.19 7.40 8.55
C ASP A 28 11.87 7.73 7.07
N VAL A 29 12.75 7.29 6.15
CA VAL A 29 12.53 7.44 4.70
C VAL A 29 11.30 6.65 4.25
N ALA A 30 11.11 5.43 4.74
CA ALA A 30 9.97 4.59 4.38
C ALA A 30 8.65 5.18 4.88
N VAL A 31 8.61 5.80 6.06
CA VAL A 31 7.42 6.49 6.60
C VAL A 31 7.03 7.67 5.72
N ILE A 32 8.00 8.48 5.26
CA ILE A 32 7.71 9.59 4.34
C ILE A 32 7.07 9.06 3.04
N LEU A 33 7.65 8.01 2.45
CA LEU A 33 7.14 7.38 1.23
C LEU A 33 5.77 6.73 1.45
N MET A 34 5.53 6.14 2.62
CA MET A 34 4.24 5.60 3.05
C MET A 34 3.18 6.71 3.07
N VAL A 35 3.47 7.83 3.72
CA VAL A 35 2.53 8.96 3.81
C VAL A 35 2.19 9.49 2.42
N LEU A 36 3.19 9.70 1.55
CA LEU A 36 2.98 10.15 0.18
C LEU A 36 2.11 9.18 -0.63
N GLN A 37 2.40 7.87 -0.55
CA GLN A 37 1.59 6.85 -1.21
C GLN A 37 0.15 6.83 -0.67
N GLN A 38 -0.03 7.00 0.63
CA GLN A 38 -1.34 7.01 1.27
C GLN A 38 -2.18 8.21 0.82
N PHE A 39 -1.56 9.38 0.60
CA PHE A 39 -2.23 10.54 -0.01
C PHE A 39 -2.67 10.24 -1.45
N ILE A 40 -1.81 9.61 -2.27
CA ILE A 40 -2.16 9.25 -3.65
C ILE A 40 -3.27 8.20 -3.67
N MET A 41 -3.24 7.22 -2.75
CA MET A 41 -4.26 6.17 -2.66
C MET A 41 -5.60 6.71 -2.16
N SER A 42 -5.61 7.58 -1.15
CA SER A 42 -6.85 8.17 -0.63
C SER A 42 -7.53 9.10 -1.64
N THR A 43 -6.77 9.70 -2.55
CA THR A 43 -7.29 10.56 -3.62
C THR A 43 -7.56 9.79 -4.90
N LEU A 44 -6.51 9.39 -5.64
CA LEU A 44 -6.64 8.71 -6.94
C LEU A 44 -7.21 7.30 -6.80
N GLY A 45 -6.78 6.55 -5.78
CA GLY A 45 -7.27 5.18 -5.56
C GLY A 45 -8.77 5.17 -5.34
N THR A 46 -9.26 6.04 -4.46
CA THR A 46 -10.69 6.24 -4.21
C THR A 46 -11.43 6.74 -5.45
N TYR A 47 -10.87 7.71 -6.17
CA TYR A 47 -11.51 8.21 -7.40
C TYR A 47 -11.72 7.08 -8.42
N TYR A 48 -10.69 6.27 -8.66
CA TYR A 48 -10.79 5.13 -9.58
C TYR A 48 -11.67 4.00 -9.05
N ALA A 49 -11.75 3.80 -7.73
CA ALA A 49 -12.70 2.89 -7.11
C ALA A 49 -14.13 3.37 -7.38
N ALA A 50 -14.46 4.60 -6.99
CA ALA A 50 -15.78 5.18 -7.20
C ALA A 50 -16.21 5.20 -8.67
N LYS A 51 -15.27 5.45 -9.60
CA LYS A 51 -15.51 5.41 -11.04
C LYS A 51 -15.77 3.99 -11.57
N GLY A 52 -15.14 2.98 -10.98
CA GLY A 52 -15.28 1.57 -11.36
C GLY A 52 -16.39 0.80 -10.62
N SER A 53 -17.14 1.48 -9.76
CA SER A 53 -18.19 0.91 -8.94
C SER A 53 -19.35 0.37 -9.79
N SER A 54 -19.83 -0.83 -9.47
CA SER A 54 -20.99 -1.43 -10.14
C SER A 54 -22.33 -0.80 -9.74
N ASP A 55 -22.37 -0.06 -8.63
CA ASP A 55 -23.60 0.57 -8.12
C ASP A 55 -23.89 1.94 -8.79
N VAL A 56 -23.10 2.28 -9.80
CA VAL A 56 -22.85 3.66 -10.25
C VAL A 56 -22.94 3.74 -11.79
N GLU A 57 -23.87 3.02 -12.41
CA GLU A 57 -24.24 3.31 -13.81
C GLU A 57 -24.93 4.70 -13.86
N GLY A 58 -24.35 5.65 -14.61
CA GLY A 58 -24.95 6.97 -14.85
C GLY A 58 -24.64 8.09 -13.84
N VAL A 59 -23.74 7.88 -12.87
CA VAL A 59 -23.45 8.89 -11.85
C VAL A 59 -22.49 9.97 -12.37
N SER A 60 -22.95 11.23 -12.30
CA SER A 60 -22.15 12.42 -12.66
C SER A 60 -20.80 12.44 -11.95
N GLN A 61 -19.74 12.86 -12.66
CA GLN A 61 -18.38 13.03 -12.10
C GLN A 61 -18.37 13.87 -10.82
N ARG A 62 -19.32 14.80 -10.66
CA ARG A 62 -19.50 15.62 -9.45
C ARG A 62 -19.85 14.78 -8.21
N THR A 63 -20.64 13.73 -8.36
CA THR A 63 -21.05 12.85 -7.25
C THR A 63 -19.90 11.94 -6.83
N ILE A 64 -19.09 11.47 -7.78
CA ILE A 64 -17.85 10.73 -7.48
C ILE A 64 -16.87 11.62 -6.70
N LEU A 65 -16.66 12.87 -7.16
CA LEU A 65 -15.78 13.81 -6.46
C LEU A 65 -16.27 14.13 -5.04
N LYS A 66 -17.59 14.28 -4.84
CA LYS A 66 -18.18 14.45 -3.50
C LYS A 66 -17.94 13.23 -2.59
N LYS A 67 -17.98 12.01 -3.12
CA LYS A 67 -17.67 10.79 -2.34
C LYS A 67 -16.19 10.75 -1.92
N VAL A 68 -15.27 11.13 -2.83
CA VAL A 68 -13.83 11.23 -2.53
C VAL A 68 -13.58 12.28 -1.46
N LEU A 69 -14.16 13.48 -1.61
CA LEU A 69 -14.01 14.56 -0.63
C LEU A 69 -14.56 14.19 0.74
N ARG A 70 -15.64 13.39 0.82
CA ARG A 70 -16.19 12.91 2.10
C ARG A 70 -15.36 11.80 2.76
N MET A 71 -14.24 11.36 2.19
CA MET A 71 -13.44 10.32 2.82
C MET A 71 -12.72 10.82 4.08
N PRO A 72 -12.93 10.15 5.23
CA PRO A 72 -12.34 10.57 6.51
C PRO A 72 -10.82 10.53 6.53
N ILE A 73 -10.19 9.68 5.70
CA ILE A 73 -8.72 9.50 5.65
C ILE A 73 -8.00 10.82 5.31
N VAL A 74 -8.53 11.58 4.35
CA VAL A 74 -7.92 12.85 3.93
C VAL A 74 -7.99 13.89 5.06
N TYR A 75 -9.14 13.97 5.73
CA TYR A 75 -9.32 14.88 6.87
C TYR A 75 -8.42 14.51 8.05
N GLY A 76 -8.28 13.22 8.37
CA GLY A 76 -7.38 12.75 9.42
C GLY A 76 -5.91 13.15 9.16
N ALA A 77 -5.43 12.95 7.93
CA ALA A 77 -4.08 13.35 7.54
C ALA A 77 -3.89 14.88 7.59
N LEU A 78 -4.90 15.66 7.16
CA LEU A 78 -4.87 17.12 7.26
C LEU A 78 -4.82 17.60 8.72
N PHE A 79 -5.66 17.05 9.60
CA PHE A 79 -5.61 17.40 11.03
C PHE A 79 -4.28 17.04 11.68
N GLY A 80 -3.72 15.86 11.37
CA GLY A 80 -2.39 15.46 11.85
C GLY A 80 -1.30 16.44 11.42
N LEU A 81 -1.30 16.84 10.15
CA LEU A 81 -0.36 17.83 9.63
C LEU A 81 -0.53 19.21 10.29
N ILE A 82 -1.77 19.68 10.44
CA ILE A 82 -2.08 20.97 11.09
C ILE A 82 -1.58 20.96 12.53
N PHE A 83 -1.83 19.89 13.29
CA PHE A 83 -1.40 19.81 14.69
C PHE A 83 0.12 19.77 14.81
N GLN A 84 0.80 19.08 13.90
CA GLN A 84 2.26 19.07 13.82
C GLN A 84 2.82 20.48 13.53
N LEU A 85 2.28 21.19 12.53
CA LEU A 85 2.77 22.51 12.13
C LEU A 85 2.51 23.58 13.20
N LEU A 86 1.34 23.54 13.82
CA LEU A 86 0.95 24.47 14.87
C LEU A 86 1.50 24.07 16.25
N HIS A 87 2.23 22.95 16.34
CA HIS A 87 2.74 22.40 17.60
C HIS A 87 1.64 22.26 18.67
N ILE A 88 0.43 21.90 18.26
CA ILE A 88 -0.71 21.73 19.16
C ILE A 88 -0.48 20.46 19.96
N PRO A 89 -0.27 20.54 21.29
CA PRO A 89 -0.05 19.35 22.09
C PRO A 89 -1.36 18.57 22.22
N LEU A 90 -1.29 17.28 21.91
CA LEU A 90 -2.36 16.34 22.24
C LEU A 90 -2.07 15.64 23.56
N SER A 91 -3.10 15.42 24.37
CA SER A 91 -2.96 14.67 25.61
C SER A 91 -2.61 13.21 25.31
N LYS A 92 -1.94 12.55 26.26
CA LYS A 92 -1.51 11.15 26.09
C LYS A 92 -2.71 10.23 25.90
N GLU A 93 -3.84 10.54 26.53
CA GLU A 93 -5.08 9.77 26.46
C GLU A 93 -5.68 9.84 25.05
N ILE A 94 -5.68 11.03 24.42
CA ILE A 94 -6.16 11.20 23.04
C ILE A 94 -5.26 10.43 22.07
N MET A 95 -3.94 10.57 22.22
CA MET A 95 -2.97 9.84 21.38
C MET A 95 -3.12 8.33 21.52
N LEU A 96 -3.36 7.84 22.73
CA LEU A 96 -3.61 6.41 22.99
C LEU A 96 -4.89 5.95 22.32
N ALA A 97 -5.99 6.70 22.44
CA ALA A 97 -7.25 6.36 21.79
C ALA A 97 -7.13 6.32 20.25
N VAL A 98 -6.47 7.33 19.66
CA VAL A 98 -6.20 7.37 18.21
C VAL A 98 -5.31 6.21 17.79
N GLY A 99 -4.27 5.90 18.57
CA GLY A 99 -3.37 4.77 18.35
C GLY A 99 -4.13 3.44 18.34
N MET A 100 -4.97 3.18 19.34
CA MET A 100 -5.78 1.95 19.41
C MET A 100 -6.69 1.76 18.18
N ILE A 101 -7.34 2.85 17.72
CA ILE A 101 -8.17 2.80 16.51
C ILE A 101 -7.29 2.52 15.27
N GLY A 102 -6.13 3.18 15.18
CA GLY A 102 -5.16 2.94 14.11
C GLY A 102 -4.68 1.49 14.06
N ASP A 103 -4.26 0.94 15.20
CA ASP A 103 -3.72 -0.42 15.32
C ASP A 103 -4.78 -1.48 15.02
N SER A 104 -6.05 -1.23 15.40
CA SER A 104 -7.16 -2.15 15.10
C SER A 104 -7.57 -2.16 13.63
N SER A 105 -7.16 -1.16 12.83
CA SER A 105 -7.55 -1.07 11.41
C SER A 105 -6.98 -2.22 10.58
N ILE A 106 -5.73 -2.62 10.83
CA ILE A 106 -5.05 -3.68 10.06
C ILE A 106 -5.76 -5.04 10.23
N PRO A 107 -6.04 -5.52 11.47
CA PRO A 107 -6.85 -6.72 11.68
C PRO A 107 -8.21 -6.68 10.97
N VAL A 108 -8.91 -5.55 11.01
CA VAL A 108 -10.22 -5.40 10.35
C VAL A 108 -10.09 -5.54 8.83
N ILE A 109 -9.08 -4.90 8.23
CA ILE A 109 -8.81 -5.02 6.79
C ILE A 109 -8.47 -6.46 6.42
N MET A 110 -7.66 -7.16 7.23
CA MET A 110 -7.30 -8.56 7.00
C MET A 110 -8.53 -9.49 7.11
N LEU A 111 -9.42 -9.22 8.06
CA LEU A 111 -10.67 -9.96 8.20
C LEU A 111 -11.57 -9.75 6.98
N ILE A 112 -11.72 -8.52 6.52
CA ILE A 112 -12.51 -8.21 5.30
C ILE A 112 -11.91 -8.92 4.09
N LEU A 113 -10.58 -8.90 3.93
CA LEU A 113 -9.89 -9.64 2.88
C LEU A 113 -10.22 -11.14 2.96
N GLY A 114 -10.13 -11.74 4.14
CA GLY A 114 -10.49 -13.14 4.37
C GLY A 114 -11.95 -13.44 3.99
N MET A 115 -12.90 -12.59 4.38
CA MET A 115 -14.31 -12.72 4.01
C MET A 115 -14.51 -12.67 2.48
N GLN A 116 -13.79 -11.77 1.78
CA GLN A 116 -13.86 -11.69 0.32
C GLN A 116 -13.31 -12.95 -0.35
N LEU A 117 -12.26 -13.57 0.20
CA LEU A 117 -11.74 -14.83 -0.29
C LEU A 117 -12.67 -16.02 0.03
N ALA A 118 -13.34 -16.01 1.19
CA ALA A 118 -14.25 -17.08 1.58
C ALA A 118 -15.49 -17.19 0.66
N THR A 119 -15.90 -16.08 0.04
CA THR A 119 -17.02 -16.04 -0.92
C THR A 119 -16.60 -16.31 -2.36
N LEU A 120 -15.31 -16.56 -2.59
CA LEU A 120 -14.72 -16.65 -3.91
C LEU A 120 -14.96 -18.03 -4.54
N HIS A 121 -15.68 -18.05 -5.65
CA HIS A 121 -15.91 -19.27 -6.40
C HIS A 121 -14.78 -19.47 -7.42
N ILE A 122 -14.13 -20.64 -7.41
CA ILE A 122 -12.97 -20.95 -8.29
C ILE A 122 -13.28 -20.69 -9.77
N ARG A 123 -14.52 -20.95 -10.20
CA ARG A 123 -14.98 -20.71 -11.58
C ARG A 123 -15.08 -19.23 -11.98
N GLN A 124 -15.12 -18.32 -11.01
CA GLN A 124 -15.24 -16.87 -11.21
C GLN A 124 -13.90 -16.15 -11.09
N ILE A 125 -12.80 -16.89 -10.91
CA ILE A 125 -11.47 -16.30 -10.82
C ILE A 125 -11.08 -15.69 -12.17
N GLU A 126 -10.92 -14.37 -12.18
CA GLU A 126 -10.44 -13.63 -13.34
C GLU A 126 -8.90 -13.76 -13.47
N VAL A 127 -8.41 -14.99 -13.74
CA VAL A 127 -6.98 -15.37 -13.72
C VAL A 127 -6.13 -14.38 -14.52
N ALA A 128 -6.51 -14.05 -15.76
CA ALA A 128 -5.76 -13.14 -16.61
C ALA A 128 -5.54 -11.76 -15.95
N LYS A 129 -6.54 -11.24 -15.24
CA LYS A 129 -6.45 -9.93 -14.57
C LYS A 129 -5.62 -10.01 -13.30
N ILE A 130 -5.78 -11.09 -12.52
CA ILE A 130 -4.94 -11.32 -11.34
C ILE A 130 -3.48 -11.44 -11.77
N SER A 131 -3.18 -12.30 -12.74
CA SER A 131 -1.83 -12.47 -13.31
C SER A 131 -1.25 -11.15 -13.81
N PHE A 132 -2.04 -10.32 -14.49
CA PHE A 132 -1.61 -8.98 -14.88
C PHE A 132 -1.19 -8.15 -13.65
N ALA A 133 -2.02 -8.08 -12.61
CA ALA A 133 -1.68 -7.32 -11.40
C ALA A 133 -0.40 -7.85 -10.73
N LEU A 134 -0.25 -9.17 -10.66
CA LEU A 134 0.93 -9.83 -10.09
C LEU A 134 2.20 -9.50 -10.88
N VAL A 135 2.18 -9.62 -12.20
CA VAL A 135 3.33 -9.29 -13.07
C VAL A 135 3.68 -7.82 -12.93
N VAL A 136 2.68 -6.92 -13.00
CA VAL A 136 2.96 -5.49 -12.90
C VAL A 136 3.57 -5.17 -11.53
N ARG A 137 3.12 -5.83 -10.44
CA ARG A 137 3.62 -5.50 -9.10
C ARG A 137 4.91 -6.17 -8.70
N LEU A 138 5.03 -7.47 -8.93
CA LEU A 138 6.17 -8.25 -8.44
C LEU A 138 7.35 -8.24 -9.41
N MET A 139 7.14 -7.87 -10.68
CA MET A 139 8.21 -7.83 -11.69
C MET A 139 8.39 -6.44 -12.29
N VAL A 140 7.34 -5.87 -12.87
CA VAL A 140 7.46 -4.59 -13.60
C VAL A 140 7.79 -3.44 -12.62
N SER A 141 7.16 -3.40 -11.45
CA SER A 141 7.41 -2.40 -10.40
C SER A 141 8.87 -2.29 -9.98
N PRO A 142 9.55 -3.36 -9.51
CA PRO A 142 10.93 -3.25 -9.09
C PRO A 142 11.88 -2.97 -10.26
N LEU A 143 11.61 -3.49 -11.46
CA LEU A 143 12.40 -3.16 -12.66
C LEU A 143 12.30 -1.68 -13.02
N TRP A 144 11.10 -1.10 -12.96
CA TRP A 144 10.92 0.34 -13.14
C TRP A 144 11.59 1.15 -12.04
N ALA A 145 11.49 0.72 -10.78
CA ALA A 145 12.16 1.41 -9.69
C ALA A 145 13.68 1.39 -9.89
N LEU A 146 14.27 0.25 -10.26
CA LEU A 146 15.69 0.12 -10.56
C LEU A 146 16.13 1.07 -11.69
N LEU A 147 15.33 1.14 -12.76
CA LEU A 147 15.59 2.06 -13.87
C LEU A 147 15.52 3.52 -13.43
N LEU A 148 14.51 3.91 -12.67
CA LEU A 148 14.32 5.30 -12.23
C LEU A 148 15.39 5.74 -11.24
N VAL A 149 15.71 4.93 -10.24
CA VAL A 149 16.72 5.30 -9.23
C VAL A 149 18.14 5.35 -9.80
N TYR A 150 18.40 4.65 -10.92
CA TYR A 150 19.68 4.75 -11.62
C TYR A 150 19.98 6.19 -12.05
N PHE A 151 18.99 6.90 -12.59
CA PHE A 151 19.12 8.29 -13.05
C PHE A 151 18.93 9.34 -11.95
N MET A 152 18.44 8.96 -10.77
CA MET A 152 18.23 9.89 -9.67
C MET A 152 19.53 10.22 -8.93
N PRO A 153 19.85 11.50 -8.69
CA PRO A 153 21.01 11.93 -7.90
C PRO A 153 20.69 11.88 -6.39
N ILE A 154 20.32 10.71 -5.89
CA ILE A 154 20.03 10.44 -4.46
C ILE A 154 21.04 9.46 -3.88
N ASP A 155 21.15 9.43 -2.55
CA ASP A 155 22.07 8.54 -1.86
C ASP A 155 21.72 7.06 -2.07
N LEU A 156 22.73 6.19 -1.90
CA LEU A 156 22.59 4.76 -2.16
C LEU A 156 21.52 4.12 -1.27
N MET A 157 21.38 4.55 -0.01
CA MET A 157 20.42 3.97 0.92
C MET A 157 18.98 4.26 0.47
N ALA A 158 18.68 5.49 0.08
CA ALA A 158 17.39 5.86 -0.50
C ALA A 158 17.08 5.08 -1.78
N LYS A 159 18.06 4.87 -2.68
CA LYS A 159 17.88 4.02 -3.87
C LYS A 159 17.47 2.60 -3.49
N LYS A 160 18.17 2.00 -2.52
CA LYS A 160 17.88 0.64 -2.04
C LYS A 160 16.49 0.53 -1.44
N ILE A 161 16.10 1.50 -0.60
CA ILE A 161 14.78 1.56 0.03
C ILE A 161 13.68 1.67 -1.03
N LEU A 162 13.85 2.54 -2.03
CA LEU A 162 12.88 2.70 -3.13
C LEU A 162 12.69 1.40 -3.93
N ILE A 163 13.79 0.70 -4.24
CA ILE A 163 13.72 -0.60 -4.94
C ILE A 163 12.96 -1.63 -4.10
N VAL A 164 13.29 -1.75 -2.81
CA VAL A 164 12.64 -2.71 -1.90
C VAL A 164 11.16 -2.38 -1.70
N LEU A 165 10.81 -1.11 -1.51
CA LEU A 165 9.41 -0.72 -1.40
C LEU A 165 8.63 -0.99 -2.70
N ALA A 166 9.29 -0.89 -3.87
CA ALA A 166 8.65 -1.19 -5.15
C ALA A 166 8.33 -2.67 -5.34
N THR A 167 8.96 -3.60 -4.61
CA THR A 167 8.61 -5.04 -4.63
C THR A 167 7.43 -5.38 -3.75
N MET A 168 6.94 -4.43 -2.95
CA MET A 168 5.84 -4.69 -2.04
C MET A 168 4.59 -5.13 -2.82
N PRO A 169 3.84 -6.11 -2.30
CA PRO A 169 2.62 -6.60 -2.91
C PRO A 169 1.55 -5.50 -2.96
N THR A 170 0.41 -5.83 -3.56
CA THR A 170 -0.74 -4.93 -3.62
C THR A 170 -1.18 -4.50 -2.22
N ALA A 171 -1.53 -3.22 -2.05
CA ALA A 171 -1.95 -2.66 -0.77
C ALA A 171 -3.22 -3.33 -0.24
N ALA A 172 -3.18 -3.83 1.01
CA ALA A 172 -4.36 -4.38 1.69
C ALA A 172 -5.53 -3.40 1.79
N ASN A 173 -5.23 -2.11 1.98
CA ASN A 173 -6.22 -1.03 2.01
C ASN A 173 -7.07 -0.97 0.73
N THR A 174 -6.54 -1.40 -0.42
CA THR A 174 -7.30 -1.41 -1.67
C THR A 174 -8.45 -2.42 -1.64
N THR A 175 -8.34 -3.49 -0.86
CA THR A 175 -9.44 -4.42 -0.61
C THR A 175 -10.58 -3.72 0.11
N LEU A 176 -10.31 -3.00 1.19
CA LEU A 176 -11.33 -2.22 1.92
C LEU A 176 -12.00 -1.18 1.01
N ILE A 177 -11.21 -0.44 0.24
CA ILE A 177 -11.72 0.55 -0.74
C ILE A 177 -12.60 -0.17 -1.78
N SER A 178 -12.17 -1.31 -2.30
CA SER A 178 -12.95 -2.05 -3.30
C SER A 178 -14.31 -2.52 -2.76
N VAL A 179 -14.37 -2.96 -1.50
CA VAL A 179 -15.62 -3.33 -0.83
C VAL A 179 -16.49 -2.09 -0.61
N GLN A 180 -15.91 -1.01 -0.08
CA GLN A 180 -16.63 0.25 0.19
C GLN A 180 -17.29 0.84 -1.06
N PHE A 181 -16.64 0.70 -2.22
CA PHE A 181 -17.13 1.20 -3.50
C PHE A 181 -17.72 0.10 -4.39
N ASN A 182 -17.93 -1.11 -3.88
CA ASN A 182 -18.40 -2.27 -4.66
C ASN A 182 -17.70 -2.39 -6.03
N THR A 183 -16.36 -2.31 -6.04
CA THR A 183 -15.54 -2.24 -7.26
C THR A 183 -14.72 -3.50 -7.40
N LYS A 184 -15.35 -4.54 -7.92
CA LYS A 184 -14.78 -5.90 -8.05
C LYS A 184 -14.02 -6.37 -6.79
N PRO A 185 -14.67 -6.44 -5.62
CA PRO A 185 -14.00 -6.75 -4.36
C PRO A 185 -13.24 -8.08 -4.36
N GLN A 186 -13.81 -9.13 -4.98
CA GLN A 186 -13.17 -10.44 -5.07
C GLN A 186 -11.86 -10.37 -5.86
N LEU A 187 -11.85 -9.69 -7.01
CA LEU A 187 -10.65 -9.56 -7.84
C LEU A 187 -9.52 -8.81 -7.12
N VAL A 188 -9.85 -7.70 -6.46
CA VAL A 188 -8.85 -6.91 -5.72
C VAL A 188 -8.31 -7.72 -4.54
N SER A 189 -9.19 -8.39 -3.80
CA SER A 189 -8.79 -9.24 -2.67
C SER A 189 -7.91 -10.42 -3.09
N SER A 190 -8.24 -11.10 -4.19
CA SER A 190 -7.39 -12.16 -4.75
C SER A 190 -6.02 -11.64 -5.17
N ALA A 191 -5.97 -10.51 -5.88
CA ALA A 191 -4.70 -9.93 -6.29
C ALA A 191 -3.83 -9.56 -5.07
N THR A 192 -4.43 -8.98 -4.03
CA THR A 192 -3.77 -8.70 -2.75
C THR A 192 -3.25 -9.98 -2.09
N PHE A 193 -4.07 -11.03 -2.01
CA PHE A 193 -3.66 -12.30 -1.42
C PHE A 193 -2.51 -12.95 -2.18
N PHE A 194 -2.68 -13.18 -3.49
CA PHE A 194 -1.66 -13.86 -4.29
C PHE A 194 -0.38 -13.06 -4.41
N SER A 195 -0.45 -11.72 -4.49
CA SER A 195 0.76 -10.88 -4.49
C SER A 195 1.49 -10.98 -3.16
N THR A 196 0.77 -11.00 -2.04
CA THR A 196 1.35 -11.15 -0.71
C THR A 196 2.02 -12.52 -0.54
N VAL A 197 1.35 -13.60 -0.94
CA VAL A 197 1.93 -14.95 -0.89
C VAL A 197 3.17 -15.06 -1.77
N LEU A 198 3.11 -14.60 -3.02
CA LEU A 198 4.25 -14.65 -3.94
C LEU A 198 5.39 -13.72 -3.49
N SER A 199 5.08 -12.63 -2.79
CA SER A 199 6.10 -11.73 -2.25
C SER A 199 7.00 -12.39 -1.21
N LEU A 200 6.55 -13.46 -0.55
CA LEU A 200 7.41 -14.27 0.34
C LEU A 200 8.62 -14.86 -0.40
N ILE A 201 8.54 -15.00 -1.72
CA ILE A 201 9.64 -15.48 -2.57
C ILE A 201 10.33 -14.30 -3.26
N THR A 202 9.57 -13.36 -3.85
CA THR A 202 10.17 -12.29 -4.65
C THR A 202 10.91 -11.25 -3.82
N LEU A 203 10.44 -10.95 -2.61
CA LEU A 203 11.08 -9.95 -1.73
C LEU A 203 12.47 -10.41 -1.26
N PRO A 204 12.67 -11.63 -0.72
CA PRO A 204 14.02 -12.11 -0.37
C PRO A 204 15.01 -12.08 -1.53
N ILE A 205 14.56 -12.44 -2.74
CA ILE A 205 15.41 -12.40 -3.94
C ILE A 205 15.91 -10.98 -4.20
N VAL A 206 15.01 -9.97 -4.16
CA VAL A 206 15.41 -8.58 -4.39
C VAL A 206 16.28 -8.06 -3.24
N LEU A 207 15.98 -8.42 -1.99
CA LEU A 207 16.83 -8.07 -0.85
C LEU A 207 18.25 -8.61 -1.01
N MET A 208 18.43 -9.85 -1.46
CA MET A 208 19.77 -10.41 -1.75
C MET A 208 20.52 -9.63 -2.82
N LEU A 209 19.83 -9.13 -3.85
CA LEU A 209 20.44 -8.33 -4.92
C LEU A 209 20.82 -6.91 -4.46
N VAL A 210 19.98 -6.31 -3.62
CA VAL A 210 20.12 -4.91 -3.16
C VAL A 210 21.07 -4.81 -1.95
N GLN A 211 21.10 -5.85 -1.12
CA GLN A 211 21.89 -5.96 0.10
C GLN A 211 22.49 -7.37 0.19
N PRO A 212 23.61 -7.62 -0.52
CA PRO A 212 24.22 -8.94 -0.53
C PRO A 212 24.60 -9.36 0.91
N PRO A 213 24.18 -10.57 1.35
CA PRO A 213 24.33 -11.02 2.74
C PRO A 213 25.80 -11.12 3.21
N VAL A 214 26.75 -11.12 2.28
CA VAL A 214 28.19 -11.31 2.55
C VAL A 214 28.83 -10.13 3.28
N MET A 215 28.23 -8.93 3.29
CA MET A 215 28.82 -7.76 3.96
C MET A 215 28.51 -7.68 5.47
N ASN A 216 27.46 -8.34 5.95
CA ASN A 216 27.05 -8.28 7.37
C ASN A 216 27.71 -9.36 8.23
N LEU A 217 28.24 -10.43 7.63
CA LEU A 217 28.95 -11.51 8.36
C LEU A 217 30.42 -11.18 8.66
N LEU A 218 30.97 -10.12 8.05
CA LEU A 218 32.33 -9.63 8.32
C LEU A 218 32.34 -8.39 9.24
N ALA A 219 31.19 -8.02 9.81
CA ALA A 219 31.02 -6.87 10.70
C ALA A 219 30.82 -7.25 12.18
N ILE A 220 31.21 -8.48 12.58
CA ILE A 220 31.31 -8.93 13.97
C ILE A 220 32.67 -9.59 14.16
#